data_AF-A0A8S1EM77-F1
#
_entry.id   AF-A0A8S1EM77-F1
#
_cell.length_a   1.000
_cell.length_b   1.000
_cell.length_c   1.000
_cell.angle_alpha   90.00
_cell.angle_beta   90.00
_cell.angle_gamma   90.00
#
_symmetry.space_group_name_H-M   'P 1'
#
loop_
_entity.id
_entity.type
_entity.pdbx_description
1 polymer ?
#
loop_
_entity_poly.entity_id
_entity_poly.type
_entity_poly.pdbx_seq_one_letter_code
_entity_poly.pdbx_strand_id
1 'polypeptide(L)'
;MSGRGKGGKAKTGGKAKSRSSRAGLQFPVGRLHRLLRKGNYAQRVGAGAPVYLAAVLEYLAAELAVRNDEELNKLLAGVTIAQGGVLPNIQAILLPKKTAGEKE
;
A
#
# COMPACT_ATOMS: atom_id res chain seq x y z
N MET A 1 -35.33 -35.87 -14.84
CA MET A 1 -33.91 -35.48 -14.63
C MET A 1 -33.83 -33.96 -14.61
N SER A 2 -33.76 -33.32 -13.44
CA SER A 2 -33.70 -31.85 -13.35
C SER A 2 -32.28 -31.36 -13.65
N GLY A 3 -32.03 -30.95 -14.90
CA GLY A 3 -30.78 -30.31 -15.30
C GLY A 3 -30.65 -28.94 -14.63
N ARG A 4 -29.90 -28.87 -13.52
CA ARG A 4 -29.47 -27.60 -12.92
C ARG A 4 -28.38 -27.01 -13.82
N GLY A 5 -28.80 -26.29 -14.86
CA GLY A 5 -27.93 -25.52 -15.73
C GLY A 5 -27.09 -24.49 -14.97
N LYS A 6 -25.94 -24.17 -15.57
CA LYS A 6 -24.83 -23.33 -15.09
C LYS A 6 -25.30 -22.04 -14.39
N GLY A 7 -25.43 -22.10 -13.07
CA GLY A 7 -25.21 -20.99 -12.13
C GLY A 7 -25.92 -19.65 -12.37
N GLY A 8 -27.04 -19.60 -13.08
CA GLY A 8 -27.82 -18.38 -13.30
C GLY A 8 -29.04 -18.33 -12.39
N LYS A 9 -28.88 -17.99 -11.10
CA LYS A 9 -30.02 -17.56 -10.27
C LYS A 9 -29.56 -16.42 -9.36
N ALA A 10 -30.08 -15.23 -9.64
CA ALA A 10 -29.89 -14.04 -8.83
C ALA A 10 -30.20 -14.39 -7.37
N LYS A 11 -29.20 -14.25 -6.49
CA LYS A 11 -29.42 -14.33 -5.05
C LYS A 11 -30.12 -13.05 -4.62
N THR A 12 -31.43 -13.03 -4.72
CA THR A 12 -32.29 -12.13 -3.95
C THR A 12 -32.06 -12.41 -2.47
N GLY A 13 -31.37 -11.49 -1.78
CA GLY A 13 -31.40 -11.39 -0.32
C GLY A 13 -30.14 -11.78 0.48
N GLY A 14 -29.10 -12.37 -0.13
CA GLY A 14 -27.85 -12.67 0.58
C GLY A 14 -26.74 -11.68 0.23
N LYS A 15 -26.10 -11.03 1.23
CA LYS A 15 -24.92 -10.17 0.97
C LYS A 15 -23.84 -10.99 0.26
N ALA A 16 -23.57 -10.68 -1.01
CA ALA A 16 -22.50 -11.31 -1.76
C ALA A 16 -21.16 -11.00 -1.06
N LYS A 17 -20.37 -12.04 -0.74
CA LYS A 17 -19.02 -11.85 -0.20
C LYS A 17 -18.21 -10.97 -1.16
N SER A 18 -17.56 -9.94 -0.63
CA SER A 18 -16.77 -9.00 -1.44
C SER A 18 -15.52 -9.67 -1.99
N ARG A 19 -14.98 -9.16 -3.11
CA ARG A 19 -13.73 -9.69 -3.67
C ARG A 19 -12.55 -9.56 -2.69
N SER A 20 -12.50 -8.47 -1.91
CA SER A 20 -11.54 -8.28 -0.81
C SER A 20 -11.65 -9.39 0.24
N SER A 21 -12.86 -9.64 0.76
CA SER A 21 -13.10 -10.69 1.76
C SER A 21 -12.77 -12.10 1.26
N ARG A 22 -12.92 -12.36 -0.04
CA ARG A 22 -12.55 -13.65 -0.66
C ARG A 22 -11.04 -13.80 -0.84
N ALA A 23 -10.33 -12.68 -1.04
CA ALA A 23 -8.88 -12.65 -1.21
C ALA A 23 -8.12 -12.51 0.12
N GLY A 24 -8.81 -12.29 1.24
CA GLY A 24 -8.18 -12.06 2.54
C GLY A 24 -7.52 -10.68 2.68
N LEU A 25 -7.90 -9.72 1.85
CA LEU A 25 -7.30 -8.38 1.81
C LEU A 25 -8.22 -7.36 2.51
N GLN A 26 -7.65 -6.46 3.30
CA GLN A 26 -8.33 -5.28 3.81
C GLN A 26 -8.57 -4.25 2.71
N PHE A 27 -7.65 -4.16 1.74
CA PHE A 27 -7.72 -3.19 0.66
C PHE A 27 -8.87 -3.47 -0.32
N PRO A 28 -9.49 -2.42 -0.89
CA PRO A 28 -10.72 -2.55 -1.67
C PRO A 28 -10.46 -3.00 -3.13
N VAL A 29 -10.29 -4.31 -3.35
CA VAL A 29 -10.14 -4.95 -4.68
C VAL A 29 -11.21 -4.49 -5.68
N GLY A 30 -12.45 -4.32 -5.20
CA GLY A 30 -13.57 -3.84 -6.00
C GLY A 30 -13.32 -2.47 -6.63
N ARG A 31 -12.83 -1.54 -5.80
CA ARG A 31 -12.53 -0.15 -6.17
C ARG A 31 -11.30 -0.09 -7.06
N LEU A 32 -10.25 -0.84 -6.74
CA LEU A 32 -9.03 -0.92 -7.55
C LEU A 32 -9.32 -1.39 -8.98
N HIS A 33 -10.17 -2.40 -9.15
CA HIS A 33 -10.59 -2.81 -10.50
C HIS A 33 -11.27 -1.67 -11.27
N ARG A 34 -12.14 -0.90 -10.61
CA ARG A 34 -12.82 0.24 -11.24
C ARG A 34 -11.82 1.34 -11.59
N LEU A 35 -10.87 1.66 -10.71
CA LEU A 35 -9.83 2.65 -10.96
C LEU A 35 -8.93 2.24 -12.12
N LEU A 36 -8.52 0.98 -12.19
CA LEU A 36 -7.74 0.44 -13.32
C LEU A 36 -8.47 0.59 -14.66
N ARG A 37 -9.79 0.39 -14.69
CA ARG A 37 -10.57 0.60 -15.93
C ARG A 37 -10.78 2.07 -16.26
N LYS A 38 -11.00 2.93 -15.25
CA LYS A 38 -11.17 4.37 -15.46
C LYS A 38 -9.86 5.06 -15.87
N GLY A 39 -8.71 4.53 -15.44
CA GLY A 39 -7.39 5.06 -15.74
C GLY A 39 -6.87 4.77 -17.15
N ASN A 40 -7.64 4.07 -18.00
CA ASN A 40 -7.27 3.76 -19.39
C ASN A 40 -5.89 3.10 -19.57
N TYR A 41 -5.39 2.36 -18.57
CA TYR A 41 -4.08 1.71 -18.62
C TYR A 41 -3.98 0.61 -19.68
N ALA A 42 -5.10 -0.04 -19.99
CA ALA A 42 -5.20 -1.07 -21.01
C ALA A 42 -6.66 -1.22 -21.49
N GLN A 43 -6.85 -1.74 -22.70
CA GLN A 43 -8.19 -2.01 -23.26
C GLN A 43 -8.99 -3.00 -22.40
N ARG A 44 -8.31 -3.97 -21.76
CA ARG A 44 -8.93 -4.97 -20.88
C ARG A 44 -8.11 -5.09 -19.60
N VAL A 45 -8.80 -5.28 -18.48
CA VAL A 45 -8.17 -5.55 -17.18
C VAL A 45 -8.59 -6.95 -16.72
N GLY A 46 -7.61 -7.84 -16.53
CA GLY A 46 -7.84 -9.20 -16.05
C GLY A 46 -8.39 -9.22 -14.63
N ALA A 47 -9.15 -10.26 -14.28
CA ALA A 47 -9.82 -10.35 -12.97
C ALA A 47 -8.85 -10.44 -11.77
N GLY A 48 -7.65 -11.00 -11.99
CA GLY A 48 -6.60 -11.13 -10.97
C GLY A 48 -5.76 -9.87 -10.76
N ALA A 49 -5.63 -9.01 -11.77
CA ALA A 49 -4.84 -7.77 -11.70
C ALA A 49 -5.20 -6.88 -10.48
N PRO A 50 -6.48 -6.56 -10.21
CA PRO A 50 -6.84 -5.77 -9.04
C PRO A 50 -6.64 -6.48 -7.70
N VAL A 51 -6.54 -7.82 -7.68
CA VAL A 51 -6.25 -8.58 -6.46
C VAL A 51 -4.77 -8.48 -6.14
N TYR A 52 -3.91 -8.70 -7.13
CA TYR A 52 -2.46 -8.57 -6.99
C TYR A 52 -2.08 -7.15 -6.58
N LEU A 53 -2.60 -6.15 -7.29
CA LEU A 53 -2.33 -4.75 -6.95
C LEU A 53 -2.84 -4.39 -5.54
N ALA A 54 -4.02 -4.89 -5.13
CA ALA A 54 -4.52 -4.65 -3.77
C ALA A 54 -3.56 -5.22 -2.70
N ALA A 55 -3.06 -6.43 -2.91
CA ALA A 55 -2.14 -7.07 -1.98
C ALA A 55 -0.81 -6.31 -1.88
N VAL A 56 -0.24 -5.89 -3.00
CA VAL A 56 1.01 -5.10 -3.01
C VAL A 56 0.83 -3.75 -2.31
N LEU A 57 -0.28 -3.06 -2.58
CA LEU A 57 -0.55 -1.77 -1.91
C LEU A 57 -0.81 -1.93 -0.41
N GLU A 58 -1.49 -3.01 0.00
CA GLU A 58 -1.71 -3.32 1.42
C GLU A 58 -0.39 -3.62 2.14
N TYR A 59 0.49 -4.41 1.50
CA TYR A 59 1.83 -4.71 2.00
C TYR A 59 2.66 -3.43 2.19
N LEU A 60 2.79 -2.59 1.16
CA LEU A 60 3.59 -1.36 1.23
C LEU A 60 3.03 -0.37 2.28
N ALA A 61 1.71 -0.29 2.41
CA ALA A 61 1.09 0.55 3.43
C ALA A 61 1.40 0.08 4.85
N ALA A 62 1.48 -1.23 5.09
CA ALA A 62 1.88 -1.79 6.36
C ALA A 62 3.38 -1.52 6.65
N GLU A 63 4.23 -1.63 5.64
CA GLU A 63 5.68 -1.38 5.77
C GLU A 63 6.01 0.08 6.09
N LEU A 64 5.36 1.02 5.39
CA LEU A 64 5.46 2.47 5.63
C LEU A 64 5.19 2.88 7.08
N ALA A 65 4.30 2.17 7.77
CA ALA A 65 3.88 2.51 9.12
C ALA A 65 4.82 1.99 10.22
N VAL A 66 5.70 1.04 9.90
CA VAL A 66 6.42 0.25 10.92
C VAL A 66 7.93 0.44 10.88
N ARG A 67 8.53 0.84 9.74
CA ARG A 67 9.99 0.78 9.56
C ARG A 67 10.58 2.05 8.96
N ASN A 68 11.75 2.46 9.48
CA ASN A 68 12.67 3.35 8.77
C ASN A 68 13.55 2.48 7.87
N ASP A 69 13.14 2.32 6.62
CA ASP A 69 13.69 1.32 5.69
C ASP A 69 14.40 1.99 4.49
N GLU A 70 15.56 1.46 4.09
CA GLU A 70 16.36 1.99 2.99
C GLU A 70 15.68 1.84 1.62
N GLU A 71 15.02 0.70 1.37
CA GLU A 71 14.29 0.45 0.13
C GLU A 71 13.10 1.40 0.01
N LEU A 72 12.46 1.68 1.14
CA LEU A 72 11.36 2.64 1.21
C LEU A 72 11.81 4.08 0.97
N ASN A 73 12.94 4.47 1.55
CA ASN A 73 13.57 5.77 1.28
C ASN A 73 13.94 5.91 -0.20
N LYS A 74 14.39 4.83 -0.84
CA LYS A 74 14.66 4.81 -2.28
C LYS A 74 13.38 4.89 -3.12
N LEU A 75 12.33 4.18 -2.74
CA LEU A 75 11.03 4.21 -3.41
C LEU A 75 10.39 5.61 -3.34
N LEU A 76 10.56 6.30 -2.21
CA LEU A 76 10.00 7.62 -1.94
C LEU A 76 10.99 8.78 -2.15
N ALA A 77 12.14 8.55 -2.79
CA ALA A 77 13.20 9.55 -2.90
C ALA A 77 12.76 10.89 -3.53
N GLY A 78 11.74 10.88 -4.39
CA GLY A 78 11.18 12.08 -5.02
C GLY A 78 9.92 12.65 -4.35
N VAL A 79 9.50 12.10 -3.20
CA VAL A 79 8.26 12.47 -2.51
C VAL A 79 8.59 13.34 -1.30
N THR A 80 7.93 14.50 -1.18
CA THR A 80 8.00 15.33 0.03
C THR A 80 6.85 15.00 0.97
N ILE A 81 7.16 14.62 2.21
CA ILE A 81 6.15 14.35 3.25
C ILE A 81 5.81 15.66 3.94
N ALA A 82 4.57 16.15 3.73
CA ALA A 82 4.08 17.32 4.43
C ALA A 82 4.13 17.08 5.96
N GLN A 83 4.69 18.03 6.71
CA GLN A 83 4.90 17.93 8.16
C GLN A 83 5.79 16.73 8.61
N GLY A 84 6.59 16.15 7.70
CA GLY A 84 7.45 15.01 8.03
C GLY A 84 8.74 15.35 8.79
N GLY A 85 9.14 16.62 8.82
CA GLY A 85 10.43 17.04 9.37
C GLY A 85 11.62 16.47 8.59
N VAL A 86 12.78 16.39 9.23
CA VAL A 86 13.99 15.76 8.70
C VAL A 86 14.61 14.86 9.76
N LEU A 87 15.34 13.83 9.33
CA LEU A 87 16.14 13.03 10.25
C LEU A 87 17.17 13.95 10.93
N PRO A 88 17.25 13.97 12.28
CA PRO A 88 18.26 14.74 12.98
C PRO A 88 19.66 14.31 12.56
N ASN A 89 20.41 15.22 11.94
CA ASN A 89 21.78 14.97 11.54
C ASN A 89 22.60 16.27 11.64
N ILE A 90 23.69 16.24 12.40
CA ILE A 90 24.61 17.38 12.58
C ILE A 90 25.98 16.96 12.06
N GLN A 91 26.49 17.68 11.05
CA GLN A 91 27.82 17.43 10.51
C GLN A 91 28.88 17.59 11.61
N ALA A 92 29.84 16.67 11.68
CA ALA A 92 30.82 16.62 12.78
C ALA A 92 31.63 17.92 12.93
N ILE A 93 31.86 18.65 11.83
CA ILE A 93 32.54 19.95 11.81
C ILE A 93 31.79 21.04 12.60
N LEU A 94 30.47 20.89 12.76
CA LEU A 94 29.60 21.82 13.47
C LEU A 94 29.49 21.48 14.96
N LEU A 95 30.01 20.32 15.40
CA LEU A 95 29.99 19.96 16.81
C LEU A 95 30.98 20.85 17.58
N PRO A 96 30.62 21.29 18.80
CA PRO A 96 31.55 22.02 19.66
C PRO A 96 32.83 21.21 19.85
N LYS A 97 33.98 21.83 19.62
CA LYS A 97 35.25 21.22 20.01
C LYS A 97 35.26 21.09 21.53
N LYS A 98 35.50 19.89 22.04
CA LYS A 98 35.68 19.66 23.47
C LYS A 98 36.92 20.45 23.91
N THR A 99 36.73 21.66 24.46
CA THR A 99 37.72 22.22 25.38
C THR A 99 37.67 21.32 26.60
N ALA A 100 38.78 20.62 26.89
CA ALA A 100 38.92 19.87 28.12
C ALA A 100 38.61 20.82 29.27
N GLY A 101 37.53 20.55 30.01
CA GLY A 101 37.28 21.23 31.27
C GLY A 101 38.52 21.04 32.13
N GLU A 102 38.99 22.14 32.72
CA GLU A 102 39.94 22.08 33.81
C GLU A 102 39.45 21.05 34.82
N LYS A 103 40.34 20.13 35.18
CA LYS A 103 40.12 19.21 36.29
C LYS A 103 39.95 20.06 37.55
N GLU A 104 38.79 19.98 38.20
CA GLU A 104 38.76 20.05 39.66
C GLU A 104 39.13 18.67 40.23
#